data_AF-A0A6A7LQ38-F1
#
_entry.id   AF-A0A6A7LQ38-F1
#
_cell.length_a   1.000
_cell.length_b   1.000
_cell.length_c   1.000
_cell.angle_alpha   90.00
_cell.angle_beta   90.00
_cell.angle_gamma   90.00
#
_symmetry.space_group_name_H-M   'P 1'
#
loop_
_entity.id
_entity.type
_entity.pdbx_description
1 polymer ?
#
loop_
_entity_poly.entity_id
_entity_poly.type
_entity_poly.pdbx_seq_one_letter_code
_entity_poly.pdbx_strand_id
1 'polypeptide(L)'
;MNEDERTTALFGPRALKAVGSPEWCWQTIDGLKSYYGYLDRDWERVERLLGELEAARAWEVVPPEGPYGSLDRMLQAELGTDERTFRSRVVTAREHAERATPAAAHRRPTKQEQANKGSVRTFIKRGETSDYLAARIARDRPDILEAMKAGQFPSVHAAARAAGVLGPRISVAPTVTGFARAIARSLSPADRRVLIEQLIAQGCGDGGAPGGSSAPARRPGVA
;
A
#
# COMPACT_ATOMS: atom_id res chain seq x y z
N MET A 1 -31.19 -14.14 -6.11
CA MET A 1 -29.80 -14.17 -6.56
C MET A 1 -28.96 -14.58 -5.39
N ASN A 2 -28.54 -15.85 -5.39
CA ASN A 2 -27.59 -16.33 -4.41
C ASN A 2 -26.27 -15.59 -4.60
N GLU A 3 -25.54 -15.38 -3.51
CA GLU A 3 -24.19 -14.78 -3.51
C GLU A 3 -23.24 -15.50 -4.50
N ASP A 4 -23.53 -16.76 -4.81
CA ASP A 4 -22.87 -17.59 -5.84
C ASP A 4 -23.00 -17.07 -7.28
N GLU A 5 -24.13 -16.54 -7.72
CA GLU A 5 -24.29 -16.05 -9.11
C GLU A 5 -23.55 -14.73 -9.30
N ARG A 6 -23.58 -13.87 -8.27
CA ARG A 6 -22.77 -12.65 -8.22
C ARG A 6 -21.28 -12.99 -8.23
N THR A 7 -20.85 -14.00 -7.48
CA THR A 7 -19.45 -14.44 -7.45
C THR A 7 -19.03 -15.07 -8.78
N THR A 8 -19.90 -15.86 -9.40
CA THR A 8 -19.70 -16.45 -10.74
C THR A 8 -19.55 -15.36 -11.80
N ALA A 9 -20.35 -14.30 -11.72
CA ALA A 9 -20.27 -13.14 -12.60
C ALA A 9 -18.93 -12.38 -12.53
N LEU A 10 -18.08 -12.60 -11.52
CA LEU A 10 -16.76 -11.97 -11.43
C LEU A 10 -15.67 -12.73 -12.19
N PHE A 11 -15.91 -14.01 -12.53
CA PHE A 11 -14.93 -14.81 -13.26
C PHE A 11 -14.93 -14.50 -14.76
N GLY A 12 -13.75 -14.66 -15.37
CA GLY A 12 -13.54 -14.50 -16.80
C GLY A 12 -13.37 -13.04 -17.29
N PRO A 13 -12.83 -12.84 -18.50
CA PRO A 13 -12.61 -11.51 -19.07
C PRO A 13 -13.93 -10.78 -19.31
N ARG A 14 -14.03 -9.54 -18.81
CA ARG A 14 -15.21 -8.66 -19.02
C ARG A 14 -15.57 -8.45 -20.49
N ALA A 15 -14.56 -8.39 -21.35
CA ALA A 15 -14.72 -8.18 -22.79
C ALA A 15 -15.44 -9.32 -23.51
N LEU A 16 -15.53 -10.51 -22.91
CA LEU A 16 -16.25 -11.65 -23.46
C LEU A 16 -17.72 -11.70 -23.03
N LYS A 17 -18.15 -10.81 -22.12
CA LYS A 17 -19.52 -10.74 -21.63
C LYS A 17 -20.31 -9.74 -22.47
N ALA A 18 -21.58 -10.06 -22.73
CA ALA A 18 -22.46 -9.18 -23.46
C ALA A 18 -22.67 -7.87 -22.67
N VAL A 19 -22.48 -6.73 -23.33
CA VAL A 19 -22.65 -5.42 -22.69
C VAL A 19 -24.09 -5.30 -22.20
N GLY A 20 -24.26 -4.88 -20.94
CA GLY A 20 -25.57 -4.79 -20.29
C GLY A 20 -26.15 -6.12 -19.81
N SER A 21 -25.44 -7.25 -19.93
CA SER A 21 -25.85 -8.47 -19.23
C SER A 21 -25.66 -8.33 -17.71
N PRO A 22 -26.43 -9.06 -16.88
CA PRO A 22 -26.26 -9.04 -15.43
C PRO A 22 -24.81 -9.29 -14.99
N GLU A 23 -24.13 -10.23 -15.63
CA GLU A 23 -22.74 -10.59 -15.31
C GLU A 23 -21.76 -9.48 -15.67
N TRP A 24 -21.97 -8.83 -16.83
CA TRP A 24 -21.18 -7.68 -17.24
C TRP A 24 -21.41 -6.49 -16.29
N CYS A 25 -22.64 -6.24 -15.89
CA CYS A 25 -23.01 -5.18 -14.95
C CYS A 25 -22.36 -5.42 -13.58
N TRP A 26 -22.45 -6.63 -13.04
CA TRP A 26 -21.81 -6.98 -11.76
C TRP A 26 -20.29 -6.82 -11.80
N GLN A 27 -19.64 -7.27 -12.87
CA GLN A 27 -18.18 -7.11 -13.00
C GLN A 27 -17.78 -5.64 -13.18
N THR A 28 -18.61 -4.83 -13.82
CA THR A 28 -18.36 -3.38 -13.98
C THR A 28 -18.57 -2.64 -12.66
N ILE A 29 -19.58 -3.02 -11.86
CA ILE A 29 -19.79 -2.52 -10.49
C ILE A 29 -18.62 -2.91 -9.58
N ASP A 30 -18.11 -4.14 -9.65
CA ASP A 30 -16.95 -4.58 -8.86
C ASP A 30 -15.67 -3.80 -9.21
N GLY A 31 -15.46 -3.56 -10.51
CA GLY A 31 -14.42 -2.64 -10.99
C GLY A 31 -14.61 -1.24 -10.41
N LEU A 32 -15.83 -0.71 -10.45
CA LEU A 32 -16.14 0.61 -9.90
C LEU A 32 -15.80 0.69 -8.41
N LYS A 33 -16.16 -0.33 -7.61
CA LYS A 33 -15.80 -0.43 -6.18
C LYS A 33 -14.30 -0.40 -5.96
N SER A 34 -13.57 -1.21 -6.74
CA SER A 34 -12.12 -1.34 -6.62
C SER A 34 -11.41 0.00 -6.87
N TYR A 35 -11.83 0.74 -7.90
CA TYR A 35 -11.21 2.04 -8.24
C TYR A 35 -11.73 3.20 -7.40
N TYR A 36 -12.98 3.14 -6.91
CA TYR A 36 -13.53 4.19 -6.06
C TYR A 36 -12.75 4.38 -4.75
N GLY A 37 -12.17 3.30 -4.20
CA GLY A 37 -11.26 3.38 -3.06
C GLY A 37 -9.97 4.18 -3.33
N TYR A 38 -9.59 4.35 -4.60
CA TYR A 38 -8.39 5.06 -5.05
C TYR A 38 -8.73 6.22 -5.99
N LEU A 39 -9.85 6.90 -5.71
CA LEU A 39 -10.44 7.90 -6.61
C LEU A 39 -9.46 8.99 -7.05
N ASP A 40 -8.61 9.49 -6.15
CA ASP A 40 -7.65 10.55 -6.48
C ASP A 40 -6.67 10.17 -7.61
N ARG A 41 -6.37 8.87 -7.76
CA ARG A 41 -5.45 8.34 -8.78
C ARG A 41 -6.18 7.82 -10.00
N ASP A 42 -7.30 7.15 -9.81
CA ASP A 42 -7.98 6.38 -10.85
C ASP A 42 -9.33 7.01 -11.28
N TRP A 43 -9.51 8.32 -11.07
CA TRP A 43 -10.75 9.05 -11.38
C TRP A 43 -11.23 8.84 -12.83
N GLU A 44 -10.33 8.82 -13.82
CA GLU A 44 -10.68 8.57 -15.23
C GLU A 44 -11.30 7.17 -15.43
N ARG A 45 -10.79 6.17 -14.72
CA ARG A 45 -11.32 4.80 -14.77
C ARG A 45 -12.69 4.74 -14.12
N VAL A 46 -12.87 5.44 -13.00
CA VAL A 46 -14.15 5.54 -12.29
C VAL A 46 -15.20 6.21 -13.18
N GLU A 47 -14.86 7.34 -13.81
CA GLU A 47 -15.75 8.08 -14.70
C GLU A 47 -16.16 7.23 -15.91
N ARG A 48 -15.20 6.53 -16.54
CA ARG A 48 -15.49 5.61 -17.64
C ARG A 48 -16.43 4.48 -17.23
N LEU A 49 -16.16 3.81 -16.11
CA LEU A 49 -16.99 2.70 -15.63
C LEU A 49 -18.40 3.17 -15.25
N LEU A 50 -18.52 4.35 -14.66
CA LEU A 50 -19.84 4.94 -14.38
C LEU A 50 -20.61 5.20 -15.67
N GLY A 51 -19.97 5.81 -16.68
CA GLY A 51 -20.61 6.05 -17.98
C GLY A 51 -21.01 4.76 -18.71
N GLU A 52 -20.20 3.71 -18.58
CA GLU A 52 -20.53 2.37 -19.10
C GLU A 52 -21.78 1.78 -18.40
N LEU A 53 -21.90 1.93 -17.08
CA LEU A 53 -23.08 1.49 -16.32
C LEU A 53 -24.33 2.33 -16.66
N GLU A 54 -24.17 3.63 -16.90
CA GLU A 54 -25.23 4.54 -17.34
C GLU A 54 -25.77 4.17 -18.71
N ALA A 55 -24.87 3.95 -19.69
CA ALA A 55 -25.24 3.56 -21.04
C ALA A 55 -25.99 2.22 -21.06
N ALA A 56 -25.58 1.28 -20.21
CA ALA A 56 -26.24 -0.01 -20.05
C ALA A 56 -27.48 0.04 -19.15
N ARG A 57 -27.80 1.18 -18.53
CA ARG A 57 -28.85 1.34 -17.50
C ARG A 57 -28.78 0.23 -16.46
N ALA A 58 -27.58 -0.05 -15.95
CA ALA A 58 -27.30 -1.25 -15.16
C ALA A 58 -28.24 -1.43 -13.95
N TRP A 59 -28.72 -0.34 -13.35
CA TRP A 59 -29.68 -0.36 -12.23
C TRP A 59 -31.07 -0.93 -12.58
N GLU A 60 -31.41 -1.08 -13.86
CA GLU A 60 -32.63 -1.75 -14.32
C GLU A 60 -32.41 -3.24 -14.60
N VAL A 61 -31.15 -3.65 -14.73
CA VAL A 61 -30.75 -5.02 -15.06
C VAL A 61 -30.33 -5.79 -13.81
N VAL A 62 -29.60 -5.13 -12.91
CA VAL A 62 -29.10 -5.75 -11.68
C VAL A 62 -29.72 -5.12 -10.43
N PRO A 63 -30.02 -5.94 -9.40
CA PRO A 63 -30.10 -7.40 -9.43
C PRO A 63 -31.28 -7.91 -10.30
N PRO A 64 -31.15 -9.00 -11.08
CA PRO A 64 -32.23 -9.54 -11.94
C PRO A 64 -33.55 -9.86 -11.22
N GLU A 65 -33.47 -10.25 -9.94
CA GLU A 65 -34.63 -10.60 -9.10
C GLU A 65 -35.45 -9.37 -8.67
N GLY A 66 -34.82 -8.21 -8.71
CA GLY A 66 -35.33 -6.99 -8.12
C GLY A 66 -34.35 -5.86 -8.37
N PRO A 67 -34.37 -5.26 -9.58
CA PRO A 67 -33.42 -4.24 -9.97
C PRO A 67 -33.42 -3.05 -9.02
N TYR A 68 -32.28 -2.38 -8.87
CA TYR A 68 -32.18 -1.20 -7.99
C TYR A 68 -33.18 -0.09 -8.37
N GLY A 69 -33.53 -0.01 -9.66
CA GLY A 69 -34.52 0.92 -10.21
C GLY A 69 -33.98 2.32 -10.48
N SER A 70 -32.88 2.73 -9.84
CA SER A 70 -32.16 3.96 -10.15
C SER A 70 -30.66 3.83 -9.89
N LEU A 71 -29.87 4.68 -10.58
CA LEU A 71 -28.43 4.79 -10.38
C LEU A 71 -28.10 5.12 -8.93
N ASP A 72 -28.79 6.10 -8.35
CA ASP A 72 -28.64 6.50 -6.95
C ASP A 72 -28.80 5.33 -5.98
N ARG A 73 -29.84 4.49 -6.15
CA ARG A 73 -30.04 3.32 -5.29
C ARG A 73 -28.94 2.26 -5.47
N MET A 74 -28.47 2.08 -6.69
CA MET A 74 -27.36 1.16 -6.96
C MET A 74 -26.07 1.64 -6.27
N LEU A 75 -25.72 2.93 -6.40
CA LEU A 75 -24.53 3.50 -5.77
C LEU A 75 -24.64 3.47 -4.25
N GLN A 76 -25.83 3.76 -3.69
CA GLN A 76 -26.05 3.71 -2.25
C GLN A 76 -25.90 2.28 -1.72
N ALA A 77 -26.46 1.28 -2.40
CA ALA A 77 -26.37 -0.12 -1.99
C ALA A 77 -24.94 -0.67 -2.12
N GLU A 78 -24.22 -0.31 -3.18
CA GLU A 78 -22.96 -0.94 -3.54
C GLU A 78 -21.72 -0.22 -2.98
N LEU A 79 -21.77 1.12 -2.87
CA LEU A 79 -20.67 1.98 -2.46
C LEU A 79 -20.96 2.77 -1.19
N GLY A 80 -22.20 2.72 -0.68
CA GLY A 80 -22.60 3.47 0.52
C GLY A 80 -22.68 4.98 0.31
N THR A 81 -22.83 5.44 -0.94
CA THR A 81 -22.89 6.86 -1.29
C THR A 81 -24.03 7.14 -2.28
N ASP A 82 -24.64 8.31 -2.17
CA ASP A 82 -25.61 8.80 -3.14
C ASP A 82 -24.92 9.30 -4.42
N GLU A 83 -25.69 9.44 -5.50
CA GLU A 83 -25.19 9.84 -6.81
C GLU A 83 -24.55 11.24 -6.78
N ARG A 84 -25.16 12.18 -6.06
CA ARG A 84 -24.67 13.56 -5.99
C ARG A 84 -23.31 13.62 -5.31
N THR A 85 -23.17 12.95 -4.17
CA THR A 85 -21.90 12.86 -3.44
C THR A 85 -20.85 12.15 -4.27
N PHE A 86 -21.21 11.06 -4.95
CA PHE A 86 -20.31 10.33 -5.84
C PHE A 86 -19.75 11.24 -6.94
N ARG A 87 -20.62 11.91 -7.70
CA ARG A 87 -20.20 12.82 -8.79
C ARG A 87 -19.36 13.98 -8.28
N SER A 88 -19.75 14.58 -7.15
CA SER A 88 -18.98 15.67 -6.52
C SER A 88 -17.55 15.24 -6.20
N ARG A 89 -17.37 14.01 -5.70
CA ARG A 89 -16.04 13.46 -5.40
C ARG A 89 -15.22 13.20 -6.67
N VAL A 90 -15.85 12.71 -7.75
CA VAL A 90 -15.17 12.51 -9.05
C VAL A 90 -14.67 13.85 -9.59
N VAL A 91 -15.50 14.90 -9.57
CA VAL A 91 -15.11 16.25 -9.99
C VAL A 91 -13.97 16.79 -9.14
N THR A 92 -14.05 16.63 -7.82
CA THR A 92 -13.01 17.06 -6.89
C THR A 92 -11.67 16.36 -7.18
N ALA A 93 -11.69 15.04 -7.39
CA ALA A 93 -10.50 14.26 -7.72
C ALA A 93 -9.87 14.70 -9.05
N ARG A 94 -10.71 14.97 -10.07
CA ARG A 94 -10.26 15.53 -11.35
C ARG A 94 -9.60 16.91 -11.17
N GLU A 95 -10.24 17.83 -10.45
CA GLU A 95 -9.67 19.15 -10.19
C GLU A 95 -8.33 19.06 -9.45
N HIS A 96 -8.21 18.14 -8.50
CA HIS A 96 -6.95 17.90 -7.80
C HIS A 96 -5.86 17.39 -8.75
N ALA A 97 -6.19 16.48 -9.66
CA ALA A 97 -5.27 15.98 -10.67
C ALA A 97 -4.84 17.08 -11.65
N GLU A 98 -5.77 17.92 -12.11
CA GLU A 98 -5.47 19.04 -13.03
C GLU A 98 -4.61 20.13 -12.35
N ARG A 99 -4.84 20.39 -11.05
CA ARG A 99 -4.02 21.34 -10.27
C ARG A 99 -2.68 20.78 -9.85
N ALA A 100 -2.46 19.47 -9.95
CA ALA A 100 -1.20 18.85 -9.59
C ALA A 100 -0.11 19.24 -10.60
N THR A 101 0.61 20.32 -10.33
CA THR A 101 1.85 20.63 -11.05
C THR A 101 2.89 19.53 -10.79
N PRO A 102 3.61 19.04 -11.82
CA PRO A 102 4.70 18.10 -11.62
C PRO A 102 5.71 18.71 -10.65
N ALA A 103 6.08 17.93 -9.62
CA ALA A 103 7.07 18.37 -8.64
C ALA A 103 8.34 18.79 -9.38
N ALA A 104 8.75 20.05 -9.19
CA ALA A 104 9.97 20.57 -9.78
C ALA A 104 11.12 19.60 -9.51
N ALA A 105 11.93 19.31 -10.54
CA ALA A 105 13.14 18.53 -10.41
C ALA A 105 13.92 19.05 -9.18
N HIS A 106 14.10 18.20 -8.17
CA HIS A 106 14.69 18.59 -6.89
C HIS A 106 16.11 19.12 -7.08
N ARG A 107 16.26 20.42 -7.36
CA ARG A 107 17.53 21.11 -7.23
C ARG A 107 17.91 21.12 -5.76
N ARG A 108 19.21 20.96 -5.49
CA ARG A 108 19.74 21.09 -4.13
C ARG A 108 19.30 22.46 -3.58
N PRO A 109 18.63 22.53 -2.41
CA PRO A 109 18.18 23.80 -1.85
C PRO A 109 19.37 24.73 -1.63
N THR A 110 19.23 25.98 -2.05
CA THR A 110 20.22 27.03 -1.84
C THR A 110 20.43 27.30 -0.35
N LYS A 111 21.58 27.88 0.01
CA LYS A 111 21.94 28.17 1.40
C LYS A 111 20.91 29.12 2.08
N GLN A 112 20.25 29.96 1.29
CA GLN A 112 19.22 30.90 1.74
C GLN A 112 17.86 30.22 1.96
N GLU A 113 17.46 29.26 1.12
CA GLU A 113 16.25 28.44 1.31
C GLU A 113 16.39 27.50 2.53
N GLN A 114 17.61 27.09 2.89
CA GLN A 114 17.87 26.32 4.10
C GLN A 114 17.73 27.15 5.38
N ALA A 115 18.08 28.44 5.32
CA ALA A 115 17.95 29.37 6.45
C ALA A 115 16.48 29.71 6.75
N ASN A 116 15.58 29.58 5.78
CA ASN A 116 14.15 29.91 5.90
C ASN A 116 13.24 28.72 6.23
N LYS A 117 13.77 27.59 6.71
CA LYS A 117 12.93 26.46 7.13
C LYS A 117 12.28 26.77 8.48
N GLY A 118 11.08 27.32 8.45
CA GLY A 118 10.18 27.36 9.60
C GLY A 118 10.04 25.97 10.22
N SER A 119 10.02 25.91 11.56
CA SER A 119 10.00 24.67 12.32
C SER A 119 8.61 24.03 12.30
N VAL A 120 8.19 23.44 11.19
CA VAL A 120 7.02 22.56 11.18
C VAL A 120 7.51 21.13 11.33
N ARG A 121 7.47 20.63 12.57
CA ARG A 121 7.59 19.22 12.92
C ARG A 121 6.38 18.45 12.36
N THR A 122 6.34 18.20 11.06
CA THR A 122 5.59 17.06 10.51
C THR A 122 6.60 16.03 10.06
N PHE A 123 6.95 15.14 10.98
CA PHE A 123 7.59 13.87 10.66
C PHE A 123 6.58 13.01 9.87
N ILE A 124 6.37 13.32 8.60
CA ILE A 124 5.77 12.37 7.66
C ILE A 124 6.80 11.23 7.56
N LYS A 125 6.37 10.02 7.96
CA LYS A 125 7.18 8.78 7.93
C LYS A 125 8.03 8.74 6.66
N ARG A 126 9.33 8.99 6.81
CA ARG A 126 10.29 8.90 5.71
C ARG A 126 10.38 7.44 5.25
N GLY A 127 9.93 7.18 4.03
CA GLY A 127 10.73 6.41 3.09
C GLY A 127 10.40 4.95 2.85
N GLU A 128 9.16 4.62 2.48
CA GLU A 128 8.86 3.31 1.85
C GLU A 128 7.67 3.36 0.86
N THR A 129 7.28 4.54 0.37
CA THR A 129 6.26 4.63 -0.67
C THR A 129 6.81 4.10 -2.01
N SER A 130 5.94 3.47 -2.81
CA SER A 130 6.26 2.97 -4.15
C SER A 130 6.98 4.02 -4.98
N ASP A 131 6.52 5.26 -4.89
CA ASP A 131 7.00 6.37 -5.72
C ASP A 131 8.43 6.74 -5.34
N TYR A 132 8.75 6.69 -4.04
CA TYR A 132 10.10 6.91 -3.55
C TYR A 132 11.08 5.80 -3.97
N LEU A 133 10.62 4.54 -3.97
CA LEU A 133 11.43 3.41 -4.42
C LEU A 133 11.67 3.47 -5.93
N ALA A 134 10.64 3.77 -6.72
CA ALA A 134 10.77 3.96 -8.16
C ALA A 134 11.74 5.10 -8.50
N ALA A 135 11.67 6.22 -7.77
CA ALA A 135 12.61 7.33 -7.93
C ALA A 135 14.06 6.93 -7.60
N ARG A 136 14.28 6.13 -6.55
CA ARG A 136 15.63 5.63 -6.22
C ARG A 136 16.14 4.64 -7.25
N ILE A 137 15.30 3.72 -7.74
CA ILE A 137 15.68 2.79 -8.81
C ILE A 137 16.04 3.58 -10.07
N ALA A 138 15.25 4.57 -10.46
CA ALA A 138 15.52 5.39 -11.64
C ALA A 138 16.86 6.15 -11.56
N ARG A 139 17.25 6.59 -10.37
CA ARG A 139 18.51 7.30 -10.14
C ARG A 139 19.71 6.36 -10.11
N ASP A 140 19.60 5.24 -9.39
CA ASP A 140 20.75 4.40 -9.05
C ASP A 140 20.91 3.21 -10.03
N ARG A 141 19.81 2.73 -10.65
CA ARG A 141 19.74 1.53 -11.50
C ARG A 141 18.70 1.69 -12.64
N PRO A 142 19.00 2.51 -13.67
CA PRO A 142 18.08 2.75 -14.78
C PRO A 142 17.78 1.50 -15.61
N ASP A 143 18.70 0.52 -15.65
CA ASP A 143 18.50 -0.79 -16.27
C ASP A 143 17.32 -1.57 -15.64
N ILE A 144 17.22 -1.53 -14.31
CA ILE A 144 16.12 -2.18 -13.58
C ILE A 144 14.82 -1.38 -13.73
N LEU A 145 14.90 -0.06 -13.88
CA LEU A 145 13.73 0.76 -14.18
C LEU A 145 13.09 0.34 -15.51
N GLU A 146 13.89 0.15 -16.55
CA GLU A 146 13.37 -0.28 -17.87
C GLU A 146 12.80 -1.70 -17.82
N ALA A 147 13.46 -2.63 -17.13
CA ALA A 147 12.91 -3.96 -16.88
C ALA A 147 11.60 -3.92 -16.06
N MET A 148 11.48 -2.99 -15.11
CA MET A 148 10.25 -2.77 -14.34
C MET A 148 9.13 -2.20 -15.22
N LYS A 149 9.40 -1.23 -16.11
CA LYS A 149 8.44 -0.70 -17.07
C LYS A 149 7.98 -1.76 -18.08
N ALA A 150 8.88 -2.66 -18.46
CA ALA A 150 8.58 -3.81 -19.30
C ALA A 150 7.79 -4.92 -18.57
N GLY A 151 7.46 -4.75 -17.28
CA GLY A 151 6.67 -5.70 -16.50
C GLY A 151 7.43 -6.96 -16.07
N GLN A 152 8.76 -6.98 -16.16
CA GLN A 152 9.58 -8.13 -15.75
C GLN A 152 9.59 -8.33 -14.23
N PHE A 153 9.18 -7.32 -13.46
CA PHE A 153 9.04 -7.41 -12.01
C PHE A 153 7.56 -7.38 -11.60
N PRO A 154 7.14 -8.26 -10.68
CA PRO A 154 5.75 -8.31 -10.22
C PRO A 154 5.34 -7.12 -9.34
N SER A 155 6.30 -6.33 -8.86
CA SER A 155 6.06 -5.12 -8.07
C SER A 155 7.28 -4.20 -8.01
N VAL A 156 7.06 -2.92 -7.66
CA VAL A 156 8.14 -1.95 -7.40
C VAL A 156 9.06 -2.40 -6.26
N HIS A 157 8.52 -3.05 -5.23
CA HIS A 157 9.34 -3.61 -4.14
C HIS A 157 10.26 -4.74 -4.61
N ALA A 158 9.81 -5.58 -5.55
CA ALA A 158 10.65 -6.64 -6.13
C ALA A 158 11.80 -6.03 -6.95
N ALA A 159 11.48 -5.03 -7.79
CA ALA A 159 12.49 -4.27 -8.52
C ALA A 159 13.47 -3.54 -7.58
N ALA A 160 12.97 -2.96 -6.48
CA ALA A 160 13.81 -2.29 -5.48
C ALA A 160 14.76 -3.25 -4.76
N ARG A 161 14.34 -4.50 -4.49
CA ARG A 161 15.23 -5.54 -3.94
C ARG A 161 16.29 -5.94 -4.97
N ALA A 162 15.89 -6.14 -6.23
CA ALA A 162 16.83 -6.43 -7.32
C ALA A 162 17.86 -5.31 -7.52
N ALA A 163 17.45 -4.05 -7.31
CA ALA A 163 18.30 -2.88 -7.37
C ALA A 163 19.17 -2.66 -6.12
N GLY A 164 19.03 -3.50 -5.08
CA GLY A 164 19.74 -3.33 -3.80
C GLY A 164 19.28 -2.10 -3.00
N VAL A 165 18.17 -1.48 -3.38
CA VAL A 165 17.57 -0.32 -2.70
C VAL A 165 16.93 -0.74 -1.37
N LEU A 166 16.39 -1.96 -1.32
CA LEU A 166 15.80 -2.58 -0.14
C LEU A 166 16.59 -3.83 0.26
N GLY A 167 16.94 -3.91 1.56
CA GLY A 167 17.54 -5.12 2.14
C GLY A 167 16.52 -6.27 2.30
N PRO A 168 17.00 -7.51 2.43
CA PRO A 168 16.15 -8.66 2.74
C PRO A 168 15.46 -8.46 4.10
N ARG A 169 14.14 -8.66 4.12
CA ARG A 169 13.32 -8.52 5.32
C ARG A 169 12.64 -9.84 5.60
N ILE A 170 12.85 -10.38 6.80
CA ILE A 170 12.21 -11.62 7.23
C ILE A 170 11.06 -11.23 8.15
N SER A 171 9.83 -11.60 7.78
CA SER A 171 8.68 -11.45 8.68
C SER A 171 8.66 -12.62 9.65
N VAL A 172 8.64 -12.31 10.93
CA VAL A 172 8.68 -13.31 12.00
C VAL A 172 7.47 -13.12 12.89
N ALA A 173 6.71 -14.20 13.13
CA ALA A 173 5.63 -14.17 14.11
C ALA A 173 6.23 -14.04 15.53
N PRO A 174 5.57 -13.31 16.45
CA PRO A 174 6.08 -13.05 17.80
C PRO A 174 5.91 -14.27 18.72
N THR A 175 6.30 -15.45 18.24
CA THR A 175 6.31 -16.71 18.99
C THR A 175 7.64 -17.41 18.78
N VAL A 176 8.12 -18.15 19.77
CA VAL A 176 9.39 -18.89 19.69
C VAL A 176 9.37 -19.86 18.50
N THR A 177 8.26 -20.57 18.32
CA THR A 177 8.06 -21.48 17.18
C THR A 177 8.03 -20.72 15.84
N GLY A 178 7.42 -19.53 15.81
CA GLY A 178 7.40 -18.66 14.64
C GLY A 178 8.80 -18.18 14.23
N PHE A 179 9.60 -17.83 15.23
CA PHE A 179 11.01 -17.43 15.06
C PHE A 179 11.87 -18.60 14.56
N ALA A 180 11.75 -19.78 15.16
CA ALA A 180 12.45 -20.98 14.73
C ALA A 180 12.12 -21.34 13.26
N ARG A 181 10.84 -21.27 12.86
CA ARG A 181 10.43 -21.50 11.46
C ARG A 181 10.97 -20.46 10.49
N ALA A 182 11.02 -19.18 10.89
CA ALA A 182 11.55 -18.12 10.04
C ALA A 182 13.06 -18.28 9.80
N ILE A 183 13.82 -18.62 10.86
CA ILE A 183 15.24 -18.96 10.77
C ILE A 183 15.47 -20.17 9.86
N ALA A 184 14.71 -21.25 10.06
CA ALA A 184 14.84 -22.47 9.27
C ALA A 184 14.68 -22.23 7.76
N ARG A 185 13.79 -21.31 7.37
CA ARG A 185 13.57 -20.93 5.97
C ARG A 185 14.63 -19.99 5.40
N SER A 186 15.26 -19.18 6.24
CA SER A 186 16.06 -18.04 5.78
C SER A 186 17.57 -18.25 5.88
N LEU A 187 18.02 -19.15 6.77
CA LEU A 187 19.42 -19.43 7.04
C LEU A 187 19.79 -20.84 6.57
N SER A 188 21.00 -21.01 6.04
CA SER A 188 21.51 -22.32 5.65
C SER A 188 21.73 -23.23 6.88
N PRO A 189 21.82 -24.56 6.71
CA PRO A 189 22.14 -25.46 7.82
C PRO A 189 23.44 -25.09 8.56
N ALA A 190 24.43 -24.56 7.86
CA ALA A 190 25.69 -24.12 8.45
C ALA A 190 25.50 -22.85 9.30
N ASP A 191 24.82 -21.84 8.75
CA ASP A 191 24.56 -20.57 9.47
C ASP A 191 23.69 -20.78 10.71
N ARG A 192 22.77 -21.74 10.67
CA ARG A 192 21.96 -22.12 11.84
C ARG A 192 22.79 -22.66 12.99
N ARG A 193 23.86 -23.41 12.71
CA ARG A 193 24.77 -23.92 13.75
C ARG A 193 25.53 -22.79 14.42
N VAL A 194 26.07 -21.86 13.62
CA VAL A 194 26.75 -20.65 14.11
C VAL A 194 25.80 -19.81 14.98
N LEU A 195 24.54 -19.64 14.56
CA LEU A 195 23.55 -18.92 15.35
C LEU A 195 23.27 -19.59 16.71
N ILE A 196 23.15 -20.93 16.73
CA ILE A 196 22.94 -21.67 17.99
C ILE A 196 24.13 -21.48 18.93
N GLU A 197 25.36 -21.58 18.41
CA GLU A 197 26.58 -21.34 19.19
C GLU A 197 26.62 -19.92 19.78
N GLN A 198 26.24 -18.91 19.00
CA GLN A 198 26.18 -17.52 19.46
C GLN A 198 25.11 -17.31 20.54
N LEU A 199 23.93 -17.92 20.40
CA LEU A 199 22.86 -17.81 21.40
C LEU A 199 23.23 -18.49 22.72
N ILE A 200 23.92 -19.64 22.65
CA ILE A 200 24.45 -20.32 23.85
C ILE A 200 25.52 -19.43 24.52
N ALA A 201 26.43 -18.83 23.75
CA ALA A 201 27.44 -17.92 24.28
C ALA A 201 26.85 -16.66 24.93
N GLN A 202 25.76 -16.11 24.37
CA GLN A 202 25.07 -14.94 24.92
C GLN A 202 24.20 -15.28 26.15
N GLY A 203 23.67 -16.51 26.24
CA GLY A 203 22.86 -16.96 27.37
C GLY A 203 23.63 -17.19 28.68
N CYS A 204 24.97 -17.19 28.65
CA CYS A 204 25.81 -17.34 29.85
C CYS A 204 26.12 -16.02 30.59
N GLY A 205 25.49 -14.90 30.21
CA GLY A 205 25.85 -13.55 30.64
C GLY A 205 24.84 -12.79 31.50
N ASP A 206 24.02 -13.43 32.35
CA ASP A 206 23.18 -12.69 33.33
C ASP A 206 22.88 -13.50 34.62
N GLY A 207 23.95 -14.03 35.22
CA GLY A 207 23.99 -14.34 36.64
C GLY A 207 24.54 -13.15 37.43
N GLY A 208 23.90 -11.98 37.32
CA GLY A 208 24.27 -10.79 38.09
C GLY A 208 24.06 -11.02 39.59
N ALA A 209 25.15 -11.33 40.29
CA ALA A 209 25.18 -11.37 41.75
C ALA A 209 24.78 -10.01 42.33
N PRO A 210 23.94 -9.93 43.39
CA PRO A 210 23.63 -8.67 44.06
C PRO A 210 24.84 -8.20 44.89
N GLY A 211 25.79 -7.54 44.23
CA GLY A 211 26.98 -6.96 44.85
C GLY A 211 26.73 -5.55 45.37
N GLY A 212 26.73 -5.39 46.69
CA GLY A 212 27.34 -4.25 47.36
C GLY A 212 26.55 -2.95 47.42
N SER A 213 25.82 -2.78 48.52
CA SER A 213 25.51 -1.47 49.10
C SER A 213 26.78 -0.62 49.21
N SER A 214 26.87 0.47 48.45
CA SER A 214 27.84 1.54 48.67
C SER A 214 27.08 2.83 48.95
N ALA A 215 27.15 3.27 50.19
CA ALA A 215 26.53 4.48 50.68
C ALA A 215 27.17 5.73 50.04
N PRO A 216 26.39 6.78 49.71
CA PRO A 216 26.95 8.01 49.17
C PRO A 216 27.67 8.82 50.27
N ALA A 217 28.94 9.13 50.03
CA ALA A 217 29.75 10.03 50.84
C ALA A 217 29.14 11.44 50.87
N ARG A 218 28.93 11.96 52.09
CA ARG A 218 28.54 13.36 52.34
C ARG A 218 29.68 14.30 51.92
N ARG A 219 29.35 15.30 51.10
CA ARG A 219 30.24 16.45 50.85
C ARG A 219 30.35 17.30 52.12
N PRO A 220 31.54 17.76 52.53
CA PRO A 220 31.64 18.80 53.55
C PRO A 220 31.16 20.14 52.97
N GLY A 221 30.25 20.77 53.69
CA GLY A 221 29.76 22.11 53.40
C GLY A 221 30.86 23.14 53.57
N VAL A 222 30.91 24.06 52.61
CA VAL A 222 31.67 25.30 52.67
C VAL A 222 30.86 26.30 53.49
N ALA A 223 31.42 26.76 54.60
CA ALA A 223 31.10 28.01 55.26
C ALA A 223 32.38 28.53 55.92
#